data_AF-A0A183FKB0-F1
#
_entry.id   AF-A0A183FKB0-F1
#
_cell.length_a   1.000
_cell.length_b   1.000
_cell.length_c   1.000
_cell.angle_alpha   90.00
_cell.angle_beta   90.00
_cell.angle_gamma   90.00
#
_symmetry.space_group_name_H-M   'P 1'
#
loop_
_entity.id
_entity.type
_entity.pdbx_description
1 polymer ?
#
loop_
_entity_poly.entity_id
_entity_poly.type
_entity_poly.pdbx_seq_one_letter_code
_entity_poly.pdbx_strand_id
1 'polypeptide(L)'
;MGGSLRCRTMDIDIPMEEGEPLGATPNDKLVITKIQGGTIADGKLKIGDQIIKVNGQPISDQNNFFKALRFAPPLARLTIIRDQKKAEELESRMRIPEARAKLIQRRDGYMYFMAKLVWVPHGPKLGLGIKHFQNRVLVSRCDPGSLSATQLAIGDHIIDIDGVPVTDKDVARDLLIKALQEKKEVSSVIERPETMEAKHWTQQALTTQPPSVQMNSDVRAIAARERARLKQPKQNIVISDEVFSHIIASDNEGRQLRPVRK
;
A
#
# COMPACT_ATOMS: atom_id res chain seq x y z
N MET A 1 24.11 -19.32 26.97
CA MET A 1 25.28 -18.58 26.46
C MET A 1 24.93 -17.96 25.12
N GLY A 2 24.47 -16.70 25.12
CA GLY A 2 24.02 -16.01 23.91
C GLY A 2 25.20 -15.31 23.24
N GLY A 3 25.70 -15.88 22.15
CA GLY A 3 26.72 -15.24 21.33
C GLY A 3 26.16 -13.96 20.70
N SER A 4 26.73 -12.81 21.06
CA SER A 4 26.47 -11.52 20.45
C SER A 4 26.59 -11.63 18.92
N LEU A 5 25.47 -11.45 18.21
CA LEU A 5 25.43 -11.30 16.75
C LEU A 5 26.20 -10.01 16.42
N ARG A 6 27.48 -10.15 16.07
CA ARG A 6 28.39 -9.01 15.94
C ARG A 6 28.06 -8.20 14.70
N CYS A 7 27.65 -6.95 14.91
CA CYS A 7 27.84 -5.89 13.93
C CYS A 7 29.34 -5.78 13.62
N ARG A 8 29.74 -5.96 12.37
CA ARG A 8 31.14 -5.92 11.94
C ARG A 8 31.31 -5.00 10.73
N THR A 9 32.24 -4.06 10.84
CA THR A 9 32.76 -3.31 9.70
C THR A 9 33.78 -4.17 8.97
N MET A 10 33.71 -4.23 7.65
CA MET A 10 34.70 -4.93 6.81
C MET A 10 34.88 -4.25 5.46
N ASP A 11 36.03 -4.50 4.86
CA ASP A 11 36.31 -4.11 3.49
C ASP A 11 36.09 -5.31 2.55
N ILE A 12 35.44 -5.06 1.41
CA ILE A 12 35.19 -6.04 0.35
C ILE A 12 35.79 -5.50 -0.94
N ASP A 13 36.69 -6.27 -1.52
CA ASP A 13 37.30 -5.96 -2.81
C ASP A 13 36.48 -6.62 -3.94
N ILE A 14 35.94 -5.78 -4.82
CA ILE A 14 35.10 -6.18 -5.96
C ILE A 14 35.82 -5.77 -7.25
N PRO A 15 36.42 -6.72 -7.97
CA PRO A 15 36.94 -6.48 -9.32
C PRO A 15 35.79 -6.05 -10.24
N MET A 16 36.02 -5.03 -11.05
CA MET A 16 35.01 -4.53 -11.99
C MET A 16 35.65 -3.90 -13.22
N GLU A 17 35.01 -4.10 -14.37
CA GLU A 17 35.42 -3.47 -15.63
C GLU A 17 34.75 -2.10 -15.82
N GLU A 18 35.31 -1.30 -16.74
CA GLU A 18 34.75 0.03 -17.03
C GLU A 18 33.34 -0.10 -17.62
N GLY A 19 32.36 0.49 -16.93
CA GLY A 19 30.95 0.45 -17.34
C GLY A 19 30.17 -0.79 -16.89
N GLU A 20 30.81 -1.75 -16.22
CA GLU A 20 30.12 -2.92 -15.67
C GLU A 20 29.26 -2.55 -14.45
N PRO A 21 27.97 -2.91 -14.42
CA PRO A 21 27.12 -2.60 -13.28
C PRO A 21 27.44 -3.54 -12.11
N LEU A 22 27.52 -2.98 -10.90
CA LEU A 22 27.70 -3.78 -9.68
C LEU A 22 26.59 -4.83 -9.47
N GLY A 23 25.36 -4.53 -9.90
CA GLY A 23 24.22 -5.44 -9.72
C GLY A 23 23.66 -5.50 -8.30
N ALA A 24 24.09 -4.59 -7.42
CA ALA A 24 23.49 -4.37 -6.10
C ALA A 24 22.76 -3.02 -6.05
N THR A 25 21.57 -3.01 -5.43
CA THR A 25 20.75 -1.81 -5.27
C THR A 25 20.70 -1.41 -3.78
N PRO A 26 21.31 -0.28 -3.39
CA PRO A 26 21.13 0.30 -2.06
C PRO A 26 19.83 1.10 -1.95
N ASN A 27 19.27 1.23 -0.75
CA ASN A 27 18.21 2.21 -0.43
C ASN A 27 18.79 3.60 -0.07
N ASP A 28 17.93 4.55 0.33
CA ASP A 28 18.32 5.92 0.71
C ASP A 28 19.31 5.99 1.89
N LYS A 29 19.42 4.90 2.67
CA LYS A 29 20.36 4.77 3.80
C LYS A 29 21.62 3.98 3.43
N LEU A 30 21.85 3.74 2.14
CA LEU A 30 22.95 2.96 1.60
C LEU A 30 22.98 1.50 2.04
N VAL A 31 21.82 0.95 2.42
CA VAL A 31 21.69 -0.47 2.76
C VAL A 31 21.30 -1.25 1.52
N ILE A 32 22.06 -2.29 1.17
CA ILE A 32 21.78 -3.18 0.06
C ILE A 32 20.45 -3.89 0.31
N THR A 33 19.48 -3.64 -0.57
CA THR A 33 18.14 -4.27 -0.52
C THR A 33 17.95 -5.34 -1.57
N LYS A 34 18.72 -5.29 -2.67
CA LYS A 34 18.63 -6.23 -3.77
C LYS A 34 20.01 -6.54 -4.33
N ILE A 35 20.24 -7.80 -4.67
CA ILE A 35 21.40 -8.28 -5.41
C ILE A 35 20.88 -9.07 -6.61
N GLN A 36 21.37 -8.76 -7.79
CA GLN A 36 21.03 -9.45 -9.02
C GLN A 36 21.94 -10.68 -9.17
N GLY A 37 21.33 -11.85 -9.35
CA GLY A 37 22.08 -13.09 -9.57
C GLY A 37 22.93 -13.02 -10.83
N GLY A 38 24.15 -13.57 -10.77
CA GLY A 38 25.09 -13.57 -11.90
C GLY A 38 25.81 -12.23 -12.17
N THR A 39 25.72 -11.27 -11.25
CA THR A 39 26.47 -10.00 -11.32
C THR A 39 27.69 -10.02 -10.38
N ILE A 40 28.59 -9.05 -10.48
CA ILE A 40 29.79 -8.96 -9.63
C ILE A 40 29.48 -8.76 -8.13
N ALA A 41 28.30 -8.25 -7.77
CA ALA A 41 27.85 -8.22 -6.38
C ALA A 41 27.42 -9.58 -5.84
N ASP A 42 27.04 -10.51 -6.73
CA ASP A 42 26.57 -11.84 -6.34
C ASP A 42 27.68 -12.62 -5.63
N GLY A 43 27.35 -13.18 -4.46
CA GLY A 43 28.33 -13.83 -3.56
C GLY A 43 29.30 -12.90 -2.83
N LYS A 44 29.47 -11.63 -3.23
CA LYS A 44 30.34 -10.64 -2.57
C LYS A 44 29.58 -9.84 -1.51
N LEU A 45 28.46 -9.26 -1.89
CA LEU A 45 27.58 -8.49 -1.02
C LEU A 45 26.43 -9.36 -0.50
N LYS A 46 25.79 -8.90 0.57
CA LYS A 46 24.57 -9.49 1.13
C LYS A 46 23.49 -8.43 1.31
N ILE A 47 22.23 -8.86 1.24
CA ILE A 47 21.10 -8.02 1.64
C ILE A 47 21.31 -7.60 3.10
N GLY A 48 21.14 -6.32 3.38
CA GLY A 48 21.39 -5.73 4.70
C GLY A 48 22.79 -5.15 4.90
N ASP A 49 23.72 -5.35 3.95
CA ASP A 49 25.02 -4.68 4.01
C ASP A 49 24.85 -3.17 3.86
N GLN A 50 25.38 -2.38 4.78
CA GLN A 50 25.35 -0.93 4.70
C GLN A 50 26.67 -0.39 4.17
N ILE A 51 26.64 0.34 3.06
CA ILE A 51 27.83 0.93 2.45
C ILE A 51 28.22 2.21 3.19
N ILE A 52 29.48 2.29 3.60
CA ILE A 52 30.06 3.44 4.30
C ILE A 52 31.10 4.15 3.44
N LYS A 53 31.94 3.39 2.72
CA LYS A 53 33.00 3.95 1.86
C LYS A 53 33.15 3.17 0.56
N VAL A 54 33.62 3.86 -0.47
CA VAL A 54 34.08 3.29 -1.75
C VAL A 54 35.49 3.80 -1.98
N ASN A 55 36.47 2.91 -2.15
CA ASN A 55 37.89 3.25 -2.34
C ASN A 55 38.44 4.24 -1.29
N GLY A 56 38.00 4.08 -0.04
CA GLY A 56 38.35 4.95 1.08
C GLY A 56 37.58 6.27 1.15
N GLN A 57 36.81 6.64 0.12
CA GLN A 57 35.96 7.83 0.13
C GLN A 57 34.65 7.55 0.87
N PRO A 58 34.28 8.38 1.87
CA PRO A 58 33.01 8.24 2.57
C PRO A 58 31.82 8.57 1.66
N ILE A 59 30.78 7.74 1.75
CA ILE A 59 29.58 7.86 0.94
C ILE A 59 28.40 8.22 1.84
N SER A 60 27.70 9.30 1.47
CA SER A 60 26.57 9.86 2.22
C SER A 60 25.21 9.59 1.58
N ASP A 61 25.17 9.36 0.27
CA ASP A 61 23.95 9.21 -0.51
C ASP A 61 24.17 8.32 -1.75
N GLN A 62 23.07 7.89 -2.38
CA GLN A 62 23.09 7.01 -3.56
C GLN A 62 23.80 7.65 -4.76
N ASN A 63 23.70 8.97 -4.97
CA ASN A 63 24.29 9.61 -6.13
C ASN A 63 25.83 9.63 -6.02
N ASN A 64 26.33 9.93 -4.82
CA ASN A 64 27.74 9.83 -4.47
C ASN A 64 28.23 8.39 -4.61
N PHE A 65 27.45 7.41 -4.15
CA PHE A 65 27.76 5.99 -4.30
C PHE A 65 27.98 5.60 -5.78
N PHE A 66 27.00 5.87 -6.65
CA PHE A 66 27.10 5.49 -8.07
C PHE A 66 28.20 6.25 -8.80
N LYS A 67 28.46 7.51 -8.44
CA LYS A 67 29.59 8.28 -8.98
C LYS A 67 30.92 7.66 -8.59
N ALA A 68 31.14 7.37 -7.31
CA ALA A 68 32.38 6.76 -6.82
C ALA A 68 32.64 5.40 -7.49
N LEU A 69 31.58 4.60 -7.64
CA LEU A 69 31.63 3.29 -8.29
C LEU A 69 32.02 3.38 -9.77
N ARG A 70 31.57 4.41 -10.49
CA ARG A 70 31.92 4.63 -11.90
C ARG A 70 33.42 4.85 -12.12
N PHE A 71 34.12 5.40 -11.14
CA PHE A 71 35.57 5.64 -11.19
C PHE A 71 36.39 4.61 -10.40
N ALA A 72 35.74 3.55 -9.90
CA ALA A 72 36.39 2.51 -9.13
C ALA A 72 37.15 1.44 -9.95
N PRO A 73 36.83 1.14 -11.24
CA PRO A 73 37.60 0.18 -12.02
C PRO A 73 39.12 0.46 -11.97
N PRO A 74 39.96 -0.59 -11.90
CA PRO A 74 39.63 -2.02 -12.02
C PRO A 74 39.14 -2.69 -10.72
N LEU A 75 39.09 -1.97 -9.59
CA LEU A 75 38.77 -2.54 -8.28
C LEU A 75 38.00 -1.57 -7.38
N ALA A 76 36.78 -1.94 -7.00
CA ALA A 76 36.02 -1.25 -5.96
C ALA A 76 36.25 -1.91 -4.59
N ARG A 77 36.96 -1.20 -3.70
CA ARG A 77 37.06 -1.53 -2.28
C ARG A 77 35.92 -0.87 -1.51
N LEU A 78 34.93 -1.67 -1.11
CA LEU A 78 33.78 -1.22 -0.36
C LEU A 78 33.99 -1.44 1.14
N THR A 79 33.95 -0.38 1.94
CA THR A 79 33.82 -0.51 3.40
C THR A 79 32.36 -0.59 3.75
N ILE A 80 31.94 -1.73 4.30
CA ILE A 80 30.55 -1.99 4.68
C ILE A 80 30.41 -2.28 6.17
N ILE A 81 29.21 -2.07 6.70
CA ILE A 81 28.77 -2.60 7.99
C ILE A 81 27.81 -3.75 7.73
N ARG A 82 28.15 -4.94 8.24
CA ARG A 82 27.29 -6.11 8.22
C ARG A 82 26.78 -6.39 9.63
N ASP A 83 25.48 -6.20 9.82
CA ASP A 83 24.76 -6.55 11.05
C ASP A 83 23.86 -7.75 10.73
N GLN A 84 24.27 -8.92 11.22
CA GLN A 84 23.59 -10.20 10.93
C GLN A 84 22.11 -10.17 11.33
N LYS A 85 21.77 -9.52 12.46
CA LYS A 85 20.39 -9.44 12.95
C LYS A 85 19.54 -8.51 12.09
N LYS A 86 20.09 -7.36 11.70
CA LYS A 86 19.39 -6.43 10.78
C LYS A 86 19.29 -7.00 9.38
N ALA A 87 20.29 -7.75 8.92
CA ALA A 87 20.26 -8.42 7.62
C ALA A 87 19.18 -9.50 7.59
N GLU A 88 19.11 -10.38 8.59
CA GLU A 88 18.05 -11.38 8.72
C GLU A 88 16.65 -10.74 8.86
N GLU A 89 16.53 -9.64 9.63
CA GLU A 89 15.27 -8.91 9.74
C GLU A 89 14.87 -8.26 8.41
N LEU A 90 15.82 -7.68 7.67
CA LEU A 90 15.55 -7.07 6.37
C LEU A 90 15.21 -8.12 5.31
N GLU A 91 15.94 -9.23 5.29
CA GLU A 91 15.73 -10.34 4.37
C GLU A 91 14.39 -11.04 4.65
N SER A 92 14.03 -11.26 5.92
CA SER A 92 12.72 -11.79 6.28
C SER A 92 11.56 -10.82 5.99
N ARG A 93 11.78 -9.51 6.08
CA ARG A 93 10.82 -8.49 5.61
C ARG A 93 10.71 -8.45 4.07
N MET A 94 11.77 -8.78 3.34
CA MET A 94 11.75 -8.79 1.87
C MET A 94 11.19 -10.10 1.31
N ARG A 95 11.32 -11.21 2.04
CA ARG A 95 10.82 -12.51 1.61
C ARG A 95 9.30 -12.59 1.76
N ILE A 96 8.62 -12.62 0.62
CA ILE A 96 7.18 -12.81 0.57
C ILE A 96 6.87 -14.28 0.87
N PRO A 97 6.03 -14.60 1.86
CA PRO A 97 5.63 -15.98 2.14
C PRO A 97 4.95 -16.63 0.93
N GLU A 98 5.17 -17.92 0.71
CA GLU A 98 4.65 -18.67 -0.45
C GLU A 98 3.13 -18.56 -0.58
N ALA A 99 2.40 -18.55 0.54
CA ALA A 99 0.96 -18.37 0.55
C ALA A 99 0.51 -17.03 -0.06
N ARG A 100 1.30 -15.97 0.12
CA ARG A 100 1.01 -14.62 -0.41
C ARG A 100 1.65 -14.40 -1.79
N ALA A 101 2.72 -15.12 -2.12
CA ALA A 101 3.36 -15.06 -3.43
C ALA A 101 2.41 -15.44 -4.58
N LYS A 102 1.44 -16.33 -4.32
CA LYS A 102 0.37 -16.72 -5.26
C LYS A 102 -0.57 -15.57 -5.65
N LEU A 103 -0.62 -14.50 -4.85
CA LEU A 103 -1.43 -13.31 -5.13
C LEU A 103 -0.74 -12.37 -6.13
N ILE A 104 0.54 -12.61 -6.43
CA ILE A 104 1.36 -11.71 -7.23
C ILE A 104 1.33 -12.12 -8.69
N GLN A 105 0.90 -11.21 -9.56
CA GLN A 105 1.17 -11.30 -10.99
C GLN A 105 2.47 -10.57 -11.29
N ARG A 106 3.59 -11.31 -11.29
CA ARG A 106 4.93 -10.72 -11.51
C ARG A 106 5.01 -10.11 -12.91
N ARG A 107 5.48 -8.86 -12.96
CA ARG A 107 5.70 -8.12 -14.21
C ARG A 107 7.07 -7.46 -14.20
N ASP A 108 7.66 -7.34 -15.38
CA ASP A 108 8.92 -6.63 -15.55
C ASP A 108 8.75 -5.15 -15.20
N GLY A 109 9.80 -4.56 -14.64
CA GLY A 109 9.82 -3.17 -14.20
C GLY A 109 9.17 -2.89 -12.85
N TYR A 110 8.78 -3.94 -12.11
CA TYR A 110 8.24 -3.84 -10.75
C TYR A 110 9.07 -4.66 -9.76
N MET A 111 9.12 -4.19 -8.51
CA MET A 111 9.63 -4.96 -7.37
C MET A 111 8.49 -5.31 -6.41
N TYR A 112 8.66 -6.42 -5.68
CA TYR A 112 7.66 -6.91 -4.74
C TYR A 112 8.30 -7.16 -3.38
N PHE A 113 7.66 -6.71 -2.30
CA PHE A 113 8.17 -6.88 -0.93
C PHE A 113 7.03 -6.87 0.09
N MET A 114 7.29 -7.29 1.33
CA MET A 114 6.32 -7.15 2.43
C MET A 114 6.54 -5.81 3.14
N ALA A 115 5.50 -4.99 3.20
CA ALA A 115 5.43 -3.83 4.08
C ALA A 115 4.75 -4.23 5.40
N LYS A 116 5.33 -3.79 6.53
CA LYS A 116 4.72 -3.96 7.86
C LYS A 116 4.53 -2.61 8.53
N LEU A 117 3.28 -2.25 8.81
CA LEU A 117 2.92 -1.04 9.54
C LEU A 117 2.52 -1.43 10.95
N VAL A 118 3.17 -0.84 11.96
CA VAL A 118 2.89 -1.10 13.38
C VAL A 118 2.36 0.19 14.02
N TRP A 119 1.14 0.13 14.52
CA TRP A 119 0.52 1.22 15.26
C TRP A 119 1.10 1.29 16.68
N VAL A 120 1.57 2.47 17.05
CA VAL A 120 2.07 2.75 18.40
C VAL A 120 1.17 3.80 19.05
N PRO A 121 0.68 3.59 20.29
CA PRO A 121 -0.03 4.62 21.03
C PRO A 121 0.82 5.89 21.18
N HIS A 122 0.24 7.07 20.92
CA HIS A 122 0.97 8.35 20.84
C HIS A 122 2.09 8.40 19.78
N GLY A 123 2.12 7.43 18.87
CA GLY A 123 3.04 7.42 17.73
C GLY A 123 2.56 8.29 16.57
N PRO A 124 3.30 8.26 15.46
CA PRO A 124 2.92 8.96 14.24
C PRO A 124 1.54 8.54 13.73
N LYS A 125 0.81 9.48 13.12
CA LYS A 125 -0.42 9.16 12.36
C LYS A 125 -0.13 8.18 11.24
N LEU A 126 -1.16 7.45 10.79
CA LEU A 126 -1.04 6.55 9.63
C LEU A 126 -0.56 7.29 8.37
N GLY A 127 -1.19 8.44 8.07
CA GLY A 127 -0.78 9.34 6.99
C GLY A 127 -0.88 8.78 5.57
N LEU A 128 -1.72 7.76 5.37
CA LEU A 128 -1.87 7.05 4.11
C LEU A 128 -3.07 7.57 3.31
N GLY A 129 -2.88 7.84 2.03
CA GLY A 129 -3.94 7.99 1.03
C GLY A 129 -3.88 6.85 0.02
N ILE A 130 -5.04 6.27 -0.30
CA ILE A 130 -5.18 5.22 -1.32
C ILE A 130 -6.21 5.62 -2.38
N LYS A 131 -6.04 5.12 -3.59
CA LYS A 131 -6.90 5.34 -4.75
C LYS A 131 -7.20 4.01 -5.42
N HIS A 132 -8.45 3.82 -5.82
CA HIS A 132 -8.85 2.72 -6.70
C HIS A 132 -8.54 3.12 -8.15
N PHE A 133 -7.87 2.26 -8.91
CA PHE A 133 -7.77 2.38 -10.36
C PHE A 133 -7.66 1.00 -11.02
N GLN A 134 -8.56 0.65 -11.95
CA GLN A 134 -8.53 -0.62 -12.71
C GLN A 134 -8.31 -1.87 -11.82
N ASN A 135 -9.14 -2.07 -10.80
CA ASN A 135 -9.03 -3.17 -9.84
C ASN A 135 -7.72 -3.20 -9.03
N ARG A 136 -7.03 -2.06 -8.90
CA ARG A 136 -5.81 -1.90 -8.11
C ARG A 136 -6.00 -0.85 -7.04
N VAL A 137 -5.37 -1.08 -5.89
CA VAL A 137 -5.32 -0.12 -4.78
C VAL A 137 -3.95 0.54 -4.75
N LEU A 138 -3.88 1.76 -5.30
CA LEU A 138 -2.64 2.52 -5.41
C LEU A 138 -2.49 3.50 -4.24
N VAL A 139 -1.29 3.61 -3.70
CA VAL A 139 -0.93 4.65 -2.73
C VAL A 139 -0.89 5.99 -3.44
N SER A 140 -1.81 6.88 -3.10
CA SER A 140 -1.91 8.22 -3.67
C SER A 140 -1.19 9.28 -2.85
N ARG A 141 -0.93 9.01 -1.57
CA ARG A 141 -0.29 9.94 -0.65
C ARG A 141 0.36 9.22 0.53
N CYS A 142 1.55 9.66 0.91
CA CYS A 142 2.19 9.33 2.18
C CYS A 142 2.61 10.63 2.86
N ASP A 143 2.11 10.90 4.06
CA ASP A 143 2.45 12.11 4.79
C ASP A 143 3.89 12.01 5.34
N PRO A 144 4.73 13.06 5.21
CA PRO A 144 6.05 13.09 5.83
C PRO A 144 5.97 12.81 7.33
N GLY A 145 6.86 11.97 7.84
CA GLY A 145 6.89 11.57 9.25
C GLY A 145 5.74 10.66 9.71
N SER A 146 4.86 10.20 8.81
CA SER A 146 3.79 9.26 9.13
C SER A 146 4.24 7.81 9.12
N LEU A 147 3.42 6.92 9.69
CA LEU A 147 3.67 5.48 9.67
C LEU A 147 3.77 4.94 8.24
N SER A 148 2.90 5.39 7.34
CA SER A 148 2.92 4.95 5.94
C SER A 148 4.21 5.33 5.22
N ALA A 149 4.73 6.54 5.42
CA ALA A 149 5.97 7.01 4.79
C ALA A 149 7.22 6.21 5.21
N THR A 150 7.14 5.38 6.26
CA THR A 150 8.26 4.52 6.67
C THR A 150 8.44 3.29 5.80
N GLN A 151 7.37 2.82 5.13
CA GLN A 151 7.39 1.56 4.35
C GLN A 151 6.85 1.75 2.93
N LEU A 152 5.97 2.72 2.72
CA LEU A 152 5.25 2.95 1.47
C LEU A 152 5.69 4.24 0.80
N ALA A 153 5.57 4.25 -0.52
CA ALA A 153 5.80 5.39 -1.38
C ALA A 153 4.57 5.65 -2.27
N ILE A 154 4.45 6.88 -2.76
CA ILE A 154 3.40 7.23 -3.72
C ILE A 154 3.59 6.37 -4.97
N GLY A 155 2.50 5.74 -5.41
CA GLY A 155 2.48 4.84 -6.55
C GLY A 155 2.62 3.36 -6.20
N ASP A 156 2.93 3.02 -4.95
CA ASP A 156 2.91 1.63 -4.51
C ASP A 156 1.52 1.02 -4.71
N HIS A 157 1.47 -0.21 -5.23
CA HIS A 157 0.24 -0.99 -5.35
C HIS A 157 0.14 -1.97 -4.18
N ILE A 158 -0.91 -1.81 -3.38
CA ILE A 158 -1.24 -2.69 -2.25
C ILE A 158 -1.97 -3.91 -2.81
N ILE A 159 -1.30 -5.05 -2.86
CA ILE A 159 -1.87 -6.30 -3.41
C ILE A 159 -2.80 -6.95 -2.40
N ASP A 160 -2.45 -6.92 -1.12
CA ASP A 160 -3.22 -7.55 -0.06
C ASP A 160 -3.06 -6.84 1.29
N ILE A 161 -3.90 -7.22 2.24
CA ILE A 161 -3.85 -6.80 3.64
C ILE A 161 -4.02 -8.05 4.51
N ASP A 162 -3.00 -8.37 5.30
CA ASP A 162 -2.93 -9.57 6.14
C ASP A 162 -3.30 -10.89 5.41
N GLY A 163 -2.93 -11.00 4.13
CA GLY A 163 -3.18 -12.17 3.28
C GLY A 163 -4.48 -12.11 2.49
N VAL A 164 -5.31 -11.10 2.75
CA VAL A 164 -6.58 -10.89 2.03
C VAL A 164 -6.31 -10.00 0.81
N PRO A 165 -6.46 -10.49 -0.43
CA PRO A 165 -6.22 -9.70 -1.62
C PRO A 165 -7.20 -8.53 -1.70
N VAL A 166 -6.71 -7.38 -2.14
CA VAL A 166 -7.51 -6.16 -2.28
C VAL A 166 -7.44 -5.59 -3.68
N THR A 167 -8.62 -5.40 -4.27
CA THR A 167 -8.77 -4.79 -5.60
C THR A 167 -9.57 -3.49 -5.55
N ASP A 168 -10.08 -3.14 -4.37
CA ASP A 168 -10.90 -1.95 -4.14
C ASP A 168 -10.43 -1.15 -2.92
N LYS A 169 -10.50 0.18 -3.03
CA LYS A 169 -9.99 1.09 -2.00
C LYS A 169 -10.80 1.05 -0.71
N ASP A 170 -12.10 0.76 -0.77
CA ASP A 170 -12.97 0.80 0.40
C ASP A 170 -12.80 -0.50 1.19
N VAL A 171 -12.73 -1.64 0.50
CA VAL A 171 -12.31 -2.92 1.11
C VAL A 171 -10.92 -2.80 1.75
N ALA A 172 -9.96 -2.20 1.04
CA ALA A 172 -8.62 -2.00 1.58
C ALA A 172 -8.61 -1.08 2.81
N ARG A 173 -9.40 0.00 2.79
CA ARG A 173 -9.52 0.90 3.93
C ARG A 173 -10.08 0.19 5.15
N ASP A 174 -11.15 -0.57 4.99
CA ASP A 174 -11.82 -1.26 6.09
C ASP A 174 -10.90 -2.31 6.72
N LEU A 175 -10.20 -3.09 5.90
CA LEU A 175 -9.21 -4.07 6.37
C LEU A 175 -8.03 -3.40 7.10
N LEU A 176 -7.50 -2.29 6.57
CA LEU A 176 -6.42 -1.54 7.23
C LEU A 176 -6.86 -1.01 8.59
N ILE A 177 -8.04 -0.37 8.66
CA ILE A 177 -8.58 0.18 9.91
C ILE A 177 -8.79 -0.93 10.93
N LYS A 178 -9.43 -2.02 10.52
CA LYS A 178 -9.69 -3.16 11.39
C LYS A 178 -8.39 -3.76 11.95
N ALA A 179 -7.41 -4.03 11.09
CA ALA A 179 -6.13 -4.62 11.50
C ALA A 179 -5.36 -3.71 12.49
N LEU A 180 -5.29 -2.40 12.21
CA LEU A 180 -4.60 -1.43 13.07
C LEU A 180 -5.34 -1.19 14.40
N GLN A 181 -6.66 -1.32 14.42
CA GLN A 181 -7.45 -1.20 15.66
C GLN A 181 -7.32 -2.44 16.54
N GLU A 182 -7.45 -3.64 15.97
CA GLU A 182 -7.49 -4.91 16.70
C GLU A 182 -6.09 -5.43 17.04
N LYS A 183 -5.20 -5.54 16.04
CA LYS A 183 -3.88 -6.17 16.18
C LYS A 183 -2.75 -5.18 16.47
N LYS A 184 -3.01 -3.88 16.27
CA LYS A 184 -2.00 -2.81 16.29
C LYS A 184 -0.88 -2.99 15.25
N GLU A 185 -1.04 -3.89 14.30
CA GLU A 185 -0.13 -4.06 13.18
C GLU A 185 -0.87 -4.59 11.96
N VAL A 186 -0.31 -4.32 10.78
CA VAL A 186 -0.80 -4.83 9.51
C VAL A 186 0.36 -5.09 8.57
N SER A 187 0.23 -6.15 7.78
CA SER A 187 1.23 -6.57 6.81
C SER A 187 0.63 -6.65 5.41
N SER A 188 1.34 -6.16 4.41
CA SER A 188 0.87 -6.10 3.02
C SER A 188 1.97 -6.47 2.05
N VAL A 189 1.62 -7.19 0.99
CA VAL A 189 2.44 -7.36 -0.19
C VAL A 189 2.30 -6.10 -1.04
N ILE A 190 3.44 -5.49 -1.36
CA ILE A 190 3.52 -4.25 -2.12
C ILE A 190 4.19 -4.51 -3.46
N GLU A 191 3.60 -4.00 -4.53
CA GLU A 191 4.19 -3.89 -5.87
C GLU A 191 4.65 -2.44 -6.07
N ARG A 192 5.96 -2.21 -6.24
CA ARG A 192 6.55 -0.88 -6.44
C ARG A 192 7.13 -0.74 -7.85
N PRO A 193 6.80 0.33 -8.59
CA PRO A 193 7.34 0.56 -9.93
C PRO A 193 8.82 1.00 -9.87
N GLU A 194 9.69 0.31 -10.61
CA GLU A 194 11.13 0.57 -10.67
C GLU A 194 11.54 1.29 -11.96
N THR A 195 11.02 0.82 -13.11
CA THR A 195 11.35 1.39 -14.43
C THR A 195 10.62 2.71 -14.68
N MET A 196 11.16 3.53 -15.60
CA MET A 196 10.52 4.79 -15.99
C MET A 196 9.11 4.58 -16.56
N GLU A 197 8.93 3.51 -17.35
CA GLU A 197 7.62 3.14 -17.91
C GLU A 197 6.61 2.80 -16.82
N ALA A 198 7.00 1.97 -15.84
CA ALA A 198 6.14 1.58 -14.72
C ALA A 198 5.77 2.78 -13.84
N LYS A 199 6.72 3.69 -13.61
CA LYS A 199 6.51 4.94 -12.86
C LYS A 199 5.55 5.87 -13.60
N HIS A 200 5.71 6.02 -14.92
CA HIS A 200 4.84 6.84 -15.75
C HIS A 200 3.39 6.32 -15.76
N TRP A 201 3.21 5.00 -15.95
CA TRP A 201 1.89 4.37 -15.87
C TRP A 201 1.20 4.66 -14.53
N THR A 202 1.95 4.51 -13.44
CA THR A 202 1.44 4.72 -12.08
C THR A 202 1.05 6.19 -11.85
N GLN A 203 1.86 7.14 -12.35
CA GLN A 203 1.55 8.55 -12.28
C GLN A 203 0.26 8.89 -13.04
N GLN A 204 0.08 8.34 -14.24
CA GLN A 204 -1.15 8.50 -15.03
C GLN A 204 -2.37 7.91 -14.30
N ALA A 205 -2.24 6.72 -13.71
CA ALA A 205 -3.30 6.10 -12.91
C ALA A 205 -3.72 6.98 -11.72
N LEU A 206 -2.77 7.63 -11.05
CA LEU A 206 -3.03 8.52 -9.92
C LEU A 206 -3.69 9.85 -10.32
N THR A 207 -3.42 10.38 -11.51
CA THR A 207 -4.03 11.63 -11.99
C THR A 207 -5.38 11.42 -12.68
N THR A 208 -5.61 10.25 -13.27
CA THR A 208 -6.85 9.95 -14.02
C THR A 208 -8.07 10.05 -13.11
N GLN A 209 -8.95 11.02 -13.35
CA GLN A 209 -10.23 11.10 -12.66
C GLN A 209 -11.23 10.19 -13.36
N PRO A 210 -12.16 9.55 -12.62
CA PRO A 210 -13.32 8.95 -13.27
C PRO A 210 -14.00 10.04 -14.12
N PRO A 211 -14.46 9.73 -15.34
CA PRO A 211 -15.15 10.71 -16.17
C PRO A 211 -16.28 11.31 -15.34
N SER A 212 -16.25 12.63 -15.15
CA SER A 212 -17.38 13.34 -14.57
C SER A 212 -18.54 13.15 -15.54
N VAL A 213 -19.45 12.23 -15.21
CA VAL A 213 -20.69 12.06 -15.97
C VAL A 213 -21.49 13.33 -15.71
N GLN A 214 -21.46 14.24 -16.68
CA GLN A 214 -22.28 15.43 -16.66
C GLN A 214 -23.72 14.95 -16.66
N MET A 215 -24.46 15.21 -15.59
CA MET A 215 -25.85 14.80 -15.49
C MET A 215 -26.62 15.38 -16.68
N ASN A 216 -27.22 14.51 -17.50
CA ASN A 216 -27.96 14.93 -18.68
C ASN A 216 -29.03 15.98 -18.31
N SER A 217 -29.37 16.87 -19.24
CA SER A 217 -30.27 18.00 -18.96
C SER A 217 -31.66 17.54 -18.50
N ASP A 218 -32.12 16.40 -19.01
CA ASP A 218 -33.35 15.71 -18.60
C ASP A 218 -33.31 15.26 -17.14
N VAL A 219 -32.22 14.62 -16.70
CA VAL A 219 -32.03 14.16 -15.31
C VAL A 219 -31.92 15.38 -14.37
N ARG A 220 -31.25 16.45 -14.79
CA ARG A 220 -31.23 17.73 -14.06
C ARG A 220 -32.63 18.34 -13.94
N ALA A 221 -33.42 18.32 -15.01
CA ALA A 221 -34.79 18.84 -15.00
C ALA A 221 -35.71 18.02 -14.08
N ILE A 222 -35.60 16.69 -14.10
CA ILE A 222 -36.35 15.79 -13.21
C ILE A 222 -35.98 16.05 -11.75
N ALA A 223 -34.69 16.11 -11.42
CA ALA A 223 -34.23 16.36 -10.05
C ALA A 223 -34.63 17.75 -9.54
N ALA A 224 -34.61 18.77 -10.40
CA ALA A 224 -35.06 20.11 -10.07
C ALA A 224 -36.57 20.17 -9.79
N ARG A 225 -37.38 19.50 -10.63
CA ARG A 225 -38.83 19.40 -10.46
C ARG A 225 -39.18 18.71 -9.13
N GLU A 226 -38.45 17.66 -8.78
CA GLU A 226 -38.72 16.90 -7.57
C GLU A 226 -38.31 17.64 -6.29
N ARG A 227 -37.20 18.38 -6.33
CA ARG A 227 -36.83 19.31 -5.25
C ARG A 227 -37.86 20.43 -5.07
N ALA A 228 -38.44 20.93 -6.15
CA ALA A 228 -39.50 21.94 -6.07
C ALA A 228 -40.79 21.36 -5.46
N ARG A 229 -41.15 20.12 -5.81
CA ARG A 229 -42.28 19.39 -5.22
C ARG A 229 -42.13 19.22 -3.71
N LEU A 230 -40.95 18.80 -3.26
CA LEU A 230 -40.65 18.59 -1.84
C LEU A 230 -40.62 19.89 -1.01
N LYS A 231 -40.38 21.04 -1.65
CA LYS A 231 -40.41 22.36 -1.00
C LYS A 231 -41.81 22.96 -0.89
N GLN A 232 -42.82 22.39 -1.56
CA GLN A 232 -44.18 22.84 -1.36
C GLN A 232 -44.68 22.39 0.02
N PRO A 233 -45.36 23.26 0.78
CA PRO A 233 -45.95 22.86 2.04
C PRO A 233 -46.93 21.72 1.78
N LYS A 234 -46.79 20.61 2.51
CA LYS A 234 -47.77 19.53 2.47
C LYS A 234 -49.14 20.13 2.82
N GLN A 235 -50.16 19.85 2.01
CA GLN A 235 -51.54 20.19 2.38
C GLN A 235 -51.81 19.68 3.78
N ASN A 236 -52.39 20.51 4.65
CA ASN A 236 -52.82 20.11 5.98
C ASN A 236 -53.74 18.90 5.84
N ILE A 237 -53.24 17.73 6.20
CA ILE A 237 -54.06 16.53 6.32
C ILE A 237 -54.92 16.75 7.56
N VAL A 238 -56.17 17.15 7.37
CA VAL A 238 -57.17 17.15 8.44
C VAL A 238 -57.61 15.71 8.62
N ILE A 239 -57.18 15.08 9.70
CA ILE A 239 -57.66 13.75 10.10
C ILE A 239 -59.08 13.97 10.62
N SER A 240 -60.09 13.56 9.87
CA SER A 240 -61.47 13.48 10.39
C SER A 240 -61.56 12.29 11.36
N ASP A 241 -62.20 12.47 12.51
CA ASP A 241 -62.49 11.39 13.46
C ASP A 241 -63.58 10.40 12.94
N GLU A 242 -64.06 10.58 11.71
CA GLU A 242 -64.97 9.64 11.06
C GLU A 242 -64.21 8.37 10.66
N VAL A 243 -64.28 7.36 11.53
CA VAL A 243 -63.83 6.00 11.25
C VAL A 243 -64.82 5.34 10.30
N PHE A 244 -64.52 5.30 9.00
CA PHE A 244 -65.26 4.48 8.05
C PHE A 244 -64.95 3.00 8.26
N SER A 245 -65.77 2.30 9.05
CA SER A 245 -65.69 0.85 9.15
C SER A 245 -66.23 0.20 7.87
N HIS A 246 -65.36 -0.39 7.05
CA HIS A 246 -65.79 -1.31 6.00
C HIS A 246 -65.95 -2.71 6.61
N ILE A 247 -67.15 -3.28 6.50
CA ILE A 247 -67.41 -4.68 6.84
C ILE A 247 -66.88 -5.52 5.67
N ILE A 248 -65.73 -6.16 5.88
CA ILE A 248 -65.26 -7.22 4.98
C ILE A 248 -66.00 -8.48 5.40
N ALA A 249 -67.02 -8.86 4.63
CA ALA A 249 -67.64 -10.17 4.78
C ALA A 249 -66.64 -11.23 4.33
N SER A 250 -66.07 -11.95 5.30
CA SER A 250 -65.21 -13.11 5.07
C SER A 250 -66.10 -14.33 4.94
N ASP A 251 -66.13 -14.93 3.75
CA ASP A 251 -66.97 -16.07 3.38
C ASP A 251 -66.47 -17.42 3.94
N ASN A 252 -65.90 -17.40 5.15
CA ASN A 252 -65.37 -18.61 5.78
C ASN A 252 -66.01 -18.79 7.16
N GLU A 253 -66.91 -19.77 7.22
CA GLU A 253 -67.64 -20.17 8.41
C GLU A 253 -66.68 -20.44 9.60
N GLY A 254 -66.98 -19.82 10.75
CA GLY A 254 -66.84 -20.55 12.01
C GLY A 254 -65.68 -20.24 12.97
N ARG A 255 -65.06 -19.05 13.00
CA ARG A 255 -64.26 -18.65 14.19
C ARG A 255 -64.42 -17.18 14.58
N GLN A 256 -65.13 -16.95 15.68
CA GLN A 256 -65.23 -15.63 16.33
C GLN A 256 -63.87 -15.20 16.90
N LEU A 257 -63.36 -14.06 16.45
CA LEU A 257 -62.20 -13.38 17.06
C LEU A 257 -62.67 -12.56 18.27
N ARG A 258 -62.01 -12.75 19.41
CA ARG A 258 -62.29 -12.00 20.66
C ARG A 258 -61.53 -10.67 20.68
N PRO A 259 -62.11 -9.59 21.21
CA PRO A 259 -61.43 -8.29 21.27
C PRO A 259 -60.35 -8.27 22.35
N VAL A 260 -59.17 -7.74 22.00
CA VAL A 260 -58.13 -7.34 22.95
C VAL A 260 -58.38 -5.88 23.33
N ARG A 261 -58.62 -5.60 24.62
CA ARG A 261 -58.74 -4.22 25.13
C ARG A 261 -57.36 -3.56 25.18
N LYS A 262 -57.33 -2.25 24.89
CA LYS A 262 -56.18 -1.36 25.10
C LYS A 262 -55.75 -1.33 26.55
#